data_AF-A0A661I6M8-F1
#
_entry.id   AF-A0A661I6M8-F1
#
_cell.length_a   1.000
_cell.length_b   1.000
_cell.length_c   1.000
_cell.angle_alpha   90.00
_cell.angle_beta   90.00
_cell.angle_gamma   90.00
#
_symmetry.space_group_name_H-M   'P 1'
#
loop_
_entity.id
_entity.type
_entity.pdbx_description
1 polymer ?
#
loop_
_entity_poly.entity_id
_entity_poly.type
_entity_poly.pdbx_seq_one_letter_code
_entity_poly.pdbx_strand_id
1 'polypeptide(L)' 'MTAPQKKTGPSLRKLENDLSVNKTTLHNWKQNRPKLYEFIIDSYQDRAALKENIMFLIDQKQKLEERISLEQKKVS' A
#
# COMPACT_ATOMS: atom_id res chain seq x y z
N MET A 1 2.08 -14.98 -14.04
CA MET A 1 1.88 -13.54 -14.32
C MET A 1 0.45 -13.19 -13.92
N THR A 2 0.28 -12.60 -12.75
CA THR A 2 -1.05 -12.13 -12.28
C THR A 2 -1.38 -10.84 -13.01
N ALA A 3 -2.62 -10.72 -13.51
CA ALA A 3 -3.11 -9.50 -14.15
C ALA A 3 -2.89 -8.28 -13.22
N PRO A 4 -2.57 -7.08 -13.75
CA PRO A 4 -2.46 -5.90 -12.92
C PRO A 4 -3.81 -5.65 -12.25
N GLN A 5 -3.86 -5.79 -10.92
CA GLN A 5 -5.06 -5.48 -10.17
C GLN A 5 -5.43 -4.02 -10.46
N LYS A 6 -6.67 -3.78 -10.85
CA LYS A 6 -7.21 -2.44 -11.07
C LYS A 6 -6.99 -1.65 -9.78
N LYS A 7 -6.07 -0.68 -9.79
CA LYS A 7 -5.74 0.16 -8.64
C LYS A 7 -6.97 0.92 -8.20
N THR A 8 -7.73 0.37 -7.26
CA THR A 8 -8.88 1.03 -6.68
C THR A 8 -8.36 1.96 -5.59
N GLY A 9 -8.51 3.27 -5.83
CA GLY A 9 -8.22 4.28 -4.80
C GLY A 9 -9.08 4.08 -3.54
N PRO A 10 -8.72 4.72 -2.43
CA PRO A 10 -9.50 4.64 -1.19
C PRO A 10 -10.95 5.09 -1.43
N SER A 11 -11.88 4.49 -0.70
CA SER A 11 -13.28 4.93 -0.74
C SER A 11 -13.42 6.35 -0.19
N LEU A 12 -14.43 7.11 -0.65
CA LEU A 12 -14.69 8.46 -0.14
C LEU A 12 -14.86 8.47 1.39
N ARG A 13 -15.59 7.50 1.95
CA ARG A 13 -15.76 7.36 3.40
C ARG A 13 -14.44 7.14 4.14
N LYS A 14 -13.51 6.38 3.55
CA LYS A 14 -12.19 6.20 4.12
C LYS A 14 -11.41 7.51 4.13
N LEU A 15 -11.44 8.27 3.04
CA LEU A 15 -10.80 9.58 2.94
C LEU A 15 -11.38 10.58 3.94
N GLU A 16 -12.71 10.61 4.12
CA GLU A 16 -13.35 11.47 5.11
C GLU A 16 -12.82 11.22 6.52
N ASN A 17 -12.77 9.94 6.91
CA ASN A 17 -12.29 9.54 8.23
C ASN A 17 -10.79 9.81 8.39
N ASP A 18 -9.97 9.31 7.46
CA ASP A 18 -8.51 9.36 7.56
C ASP A 18 -7.97 10.80 7.50
N LEU A 19 -8.64 11.69 6.76
CA LEU A 19 -8.26 13.11 6.63
C LEU A 19 -9.04 14.03 7.57
N SER A 20 -10.01 13.49 8.31
CA SER A 20 -10.91 14.27 9.19
C SER A 20 -11.62 15.42 8.44
N VAL A 21 -12.14 15.12 7.25
CA VAL A 21 -12.87 16.07 6.38
C VAL A 21 -14.24 15.51 5.99
N ASN A 22 -15.14 16.39 5.57
CA ASN A 22 -16.46 15.98 5.07
C ASN A 22 -16.49 15.78 3.54
N LYS A 23 -17.55 15.13 3.05
CA LYS A 23 -17.82 14.87 1.63
C LYS A 23 -17.72 16.11 0.76
N THR A 24 -18.25 17.24 1.23
CA THR A 24 -18.28 18.49 0.48
C THR A 24 -16.87 19.01 0.25
N THR A 25 -16.00 18.96 1.26
CA THR A 25 -14.59 19.31 1.14
C THR A 25 -13.87 18.42 0.13
N LEU A 26 -14.09 17.10 0.18
CA LEU A 26 -13.51 16.17 -0.80
C LEU A 26 -14.00 16.47 -2.23
N HIS A 27 -15.29 16.77 -2.39
CA HIS A 27 -15.85 17.14 -3.68
C HIS A 27 -15.24 18.45 -4.21
N ASN A 28 -15.08 19.45 -3.34
CA ASN A 28 -14.43 20.71 -3.67
C ASN A 28 -12.97 20.52 -4.07
N TRP A 29 -12.23 19.63 -3.42
CA TRP A 29 -10.87 19.31 -3.83
C TRP A 29 -10.85 18.62 -5.19
N LYS A 30 -11.75 17.67 -5.43
CA LYS A 30 -11.85 16.99 -6.73
C LYS A 30 -12.15 17.96 -7.89
N GLN A 31 -13.02 18.93 -7.68
CA GLN A 31 -13.41 19.90 -8.71
C GLN A 31 -12.43 21.06 -8.85
N ASN A 32 -12.07 21.70 -7.73
CA ASN A 32 -11.35 22.98 -7.74
C ASN A 32 -9.85 22.83 -7.45
N ARG A 33 -9.41 21.68 -6.95
CA ARG A 33 -8.00 21.38 -6.65
C ARG A 33 -7.61 19.97 -7.14
N PRO A 34 -7.81 19.65 -8.42
CA PRO A 34 -7.67 18.28 -8.93
C PRO A 34 -6.29 17.68 -8.65
N LYS A 35 -5.21 18.47 -8.79
CA LYS A 35 -3.84 18.02 -8.47
C LYS A 35 -3.65 17.60 -7.01
N LEU A 36 -4.28 18.32 -6.07
CA LEU A 36 -4.25 17.95 -4.65
C LEU A 36 -5.01 16.64 -4.43
N TYR A 37 -6.18 16.52 -5.04
CA TYR A 37 -6.99 15.31 -4.93
C TYR A 37 -6.27 14.10 -5.52
N GLU A 38 -5.67 14.22 -6.71
CA GLU A 38 -4.85 13.19 -7.34
C GLU A 38 -3.66 12.81 -6.45
N PHE A 39 -2.88 13.79 -5.98
CA PHE A 39 -1.76 13.54 -5.07
C PHE A 39 -2.18 12.75 -3.82
N ILE A 40 -3.33 13.09 -3.22
CA ILE A 40 -3.88 12.33 -2.10
C ILE A 40 -4.18 10.90 -2.52
N ILE A 41 -4.90 10.68 -3.62
CA ILE A 41 -5.24 9.33 -4.07
C ILE A 41 -3.99 8.48 -4.36
N ASP A 42 -3.01 9.06 -5.06
CA ASP A 42 -1.76 8.39 -5.41
C ASP A 42 -0.97 8.00 -4.15
N SER A 43 -0.90 8.88 -3.14
CA SER A 43 -0.22 8.57 -1.88
C SER A 43 -0.80 7.35 -1.15
N TYR A 44 -2.11 7.11 -1.25
CA TYR A 44 -2.74 5.91 -0.67
C TYR A 44 -2.38 4.64 -1.46
N GLN A 45 -2.28 4.75 -2.79
CA GLN A 45 -1.87 3.64 -3.64
C GLN A 45 -0.41 3.28 -3.40
N ASP A 46 0.46 4.27 -3.31
CA ASP A 46 1.88 4.09 -3.04
C ASP A 46 2.10 3.45 -1.66
N ARG A 47 1.34 3.89 -0.65
CA ARG A 47 1.38 3.28 0.68
C ARG A 47 0.94 1.81 0.65
N ALA A 48 -0.08 1.47 -0.14
CA ALA A 48 -0.55 0.09 -0.27
C ALA A 48 0.51 -0.79 -0.94
N ALA A 49 1.09 -0.33 -2.07
CA ALA A 49 2.16 -1.02 -2.77
C ALA A 49 3.41 -1.20 -1.88
N LEU A 50 3.77 -0.17 -1.11
CA LEU A 50 4.89 -0.26 -0.18
C LEU A 50 4.65 -1.31 0.90
N LYS A 51 3.43 -1.39 1.44
CA LYS A 51 3.06 -2.42 2.44
C LYS A 51 3.17 -3.83 1.86
N GLU A 52 2.68 -4.05 0.65
CA GLU A 52 2.78 -5.35 -0.04
C GLU A 52 4.25 -5.75 -0.26
N ASN A 53 5.08 -4.81 -0.74
CA ASN A 53 6.50 -5.04 -0.93
C ASN A 53 7.21 -5.39 0.38
N ILE A 54 6.91 -4.68 1.47
CA ILE A 54 7.49 -4.96 2.78
C ILE A 54 7.08 -6.37 3.26
N MET A 55 5.81 -6.73 3.13
CA MET A 55 5.34 -8.08 3.53
C MET A 55 6.04 -9.17 2.72
N PHE A 56 6.22 -8.96 1.42
CA PHE A 56 6.97 -9.87 0.56
C PHE A 56 8.43 -10.01 1.02
N LEU A 57 9.12 -8.90 1.31
CA LEU A 57 10.50 -8.94 1.79
C LEU A 57 10.64 -9.67 3.15
N ILE A 58 9.68 -9.51 4.05
CA ILE A 58 9.64 -10.24 5.33
C ILE A 58 9.52 -11.75 5.09
N ASP A 59 8.61 -12.18 4.22
CA ASP A 59 8.45 -13.59 3.85
C ASP A 59 9.73 -14.17 3.22
N GLN A 60 10.37 -13.42 2.31
CA GLN A 60 11.64 -13.85 1.71
C GLN A 60 12.76 -13.95 2.75
N LYS A 61 12.83 -13.01 3.69
CA LYS A 61 13.80 -13.04 4.79
C LYS A 61 13.61 -14.30 5.64
N GLN A 62 12.37 -14.60 6.05
CA GLN A 62 12.07 -15.79 6.86
C GLN A 62 12.50 -17.09 6.18
N LYS A 63 12.19 -17.23 4.88
CA LYS A 63 12.62 -18.39 4.08
C LYS A 63 14.14 -18.51 3.99
N LEU A 64 14.85 -17.40 3.88
CA LEU A 64 16.32 -17.40 3.88
C LEU A 64 16.88 -17.83 5.24
N GLU A 65 16.33 -17.31 6.33
CA GLU A 65 16.74 -17.68 7.70
C GLU A 65 16.51 -19.18 7.98
N GLU A 66 15.37 -19.72 7.56
CA GLU A 66 15.08 -21.16 7.65
C GLU A 66 16.10 -21.99 6.87
N ARG A 67 16.41 -21.59 5.62
CA ARG A 67 17.40 -22.28 4.79
C ARG A 67 18.80 -22.23 5.40
N ILE A 68 19.23 -21.08 5.92
CA ILE A 68 20.52 -20.92 6.59
C ILE A 68 20.59 -21.86 7.80
N SER A 69 19.54 -21.90 8.63
CA SER A 69 19.50 -22.79 9.79
C SER A 69 19.58 -24.27 9.42
N LEU A 70 18.91 -24.67 8.33
CA LEU A 70 18.98 -26.06 7.82
C LEU A 70 20.38 -26.42 7.32
N GLU A 71 21.04 -25.53 6.58
CA GLU A 71 22.40 -25.79 6.09
C GLU A 71 23.42 -25.81 7.24
N GLN A 72 23.30 -24.95 8.24
CA GLN A 72 24.15 -24.98 9.44
C GLN A 72 24.06 -26.32 10.18
N LYS A 73 22.85 -26.90 10.28
CA LYS A 73 22.63 -28.23 10.89
C LYS A 73 23.22 -29.39 10.08
N LYS A 74 23.44 -29.23 8.78
CA LYS A 74 24.05 -30.27 7.93
C LYS A 74 25.57 -30.27 8.01
N VAL A 75 26.16 -29.10 8.22
CA VAL A 75 27.63 -28.91 8.27
C VAL A 75 28.19 -29.13 9.68
N SER A 76 27.35 -28.99 10.72
CA SER A 76 27.69 -29.35 12.12
C SER A 76 27.47 -30.84 12.38
#